data_AF-A0A8T6EK46-F1
#
_entry.id   AF-A0A8T6EK46-F1
#
_cell.length_a   1.000
_cell.length_b   1.000
_cell.length_c   1.000
_cell.angle_alpha   90.00
_cell.angle_beta   90.00
_cell.angle_gamma   90.00
#
_symmetry.space_group_name_H-M   'P 1'
#
loop_
_entity.id
_entity.type
_entity.pdbx_description
1 polymer ?
#
loop_
_entity_poly.entity_id
_entity_poly.type
_entity_poly.pdbx_seq_one_letter_code
_entity_poly.pdbx_strand_id
1 'polypeptide(L)'
;MFGPTSLYLGPGSDRRRAVREGRCRVRTLCKVPSRRESRVDKDHRQQRPHNSIRTMKYQRITLKLSGEALNSSQSGVVAAGVVRSLIAEIAELLEAGVQITIVTGGGNIFRGRDLERVAPQLGISPLTADHIGMLATVMNAALLRDALSTVGVNSVVFTPHGINGISKGFARHEALRYLTTEHVVICAGGTGNPLVTTDTAAALRAAELSSQVVLKASTVDGVYDVDPAIDKTARRFETLTFDEVLQRGLKVMDAIAFTMCKEHNIPIIVYKHDDPQAMTKVVAGERCGTLIENQAEVVQND
;
A
#
# COMPACT_ATOMS: atom_id res chain seq x y z
N MET A 1 6.89 2.55 -23.02
CA MET A 1 6.62 2.34 -24.46
C MET A 1 5.24 1.68 -24.59
N PHE A 2 4.19 2.48 -24.71
CA PHE A 2 2.91 2.15 -25.36
C PHE A 2 2.26 3.50 -25.71
N GLY A 3 2.63 4.02 -26.88
CA GLY A 3 1.88 5.05 -27.58
C GLY A 3 1.05 4.38 -28.69
N PRO A 4 -0.01 5.03 -29.20
CA PRO A 4 -0.91 4.40 -30.15
C PRO A 4 -0.23 4.19 -31.51
N THR A 5 -0.28 2.96 -31.99
CA THR A 5 0.22 2.55 -33.31
C THR A 5 -0.74 3.03 -34.39
N SER A 6 -0.39 4.13 -35.08
CA SER A 6 -1.03 4.49 -36.35
C SER A 6 -0.34 3.72 -37.48
N LEU A 7 -1.07 2.80 -38.12
CA LEU A 7 -0.64 2.16 -39.36
C LEU A 7 -0.51 3.20 -40.48
N TYR A 8 0.66 3.28 -41.10
CA TYR A 8 0.80 3.75 -42.48
C TYR A 8 1.88 2.91 -43.19
N LEU A 9 1.50 2.28 -44.30
CA LEU A 9 2.30 1.36 -45.10
C LEU A 9 2.91 2.08 -46.32
N GLY A 10 4.25 2.10 -46.36
CA GLY A 10 5.13 1.96 -47.54
C GLY A 10 5.41 3.19 -48.43
N PRO A 11 6.36 3.10 -49.40
CA PRO A 11 7.39 2.05 -49.60
C PRO A 11 8.83 2.58 -49.95
N GLY A 12 9.82 1.68 -49.85
CA GLY A 12 10.87 1.51 -50.88
C GLY A 12 12.29 2.08 -50.67
N SER A 13 13.27 1.15 -50.48
CA SER A 13 14.68 1.12 -51.01
C SER A 13 15.63 2.29 -50.68
N ASP A 14 16.93 2.15 -50.39
CA ASP A 14 17.96 1.28 -50.94
C ASP A 14 19.24 1.28 -50.04
N ARG A 15 20.12 0.32 -50.36
CA ARG A 15 21.38 -0.14 -49.75
C ARG A 15 22.50 0.92 -49.57
N ARG A 16 23.40 0.68 -48.58
CA ARG A 16 24.84 0.27 -48.76
C ARG A 16 25.76 0.70 -47.58
N ARG A 17 26.59 -0.27 -47.13
CA ARG A 17 28.04 -0.24 -46.72
C ARG A 17 28.49 0.79 -45.64
N ALA A 18 29.50 0.57 -44.79
CA ALA A 18 30.66 -0.32 -44.79
C ALA A 18 31.18 -0.58 -43.36
N VAL A 19 31.80 -1.74 -43.19
CA VAL A 19 32.68 -2.14 -42.08
C VAL A 19 34.01 -1.38 -42.17
N ARG A 20 34.58 -0.95 -41.03
CA ARG A 20 36.04 -0.79 -40.87
C ARG A 20 36.48 -0.87 -39.41
N GLU A 21 37.43 -1.78 -39.20
CA GLU A 21 38.17 -2.06 -37.97
C GLU A 21 39.11 -0.88 -37.59
N GLY A 22 39.35 -0.69 -36.29
CA GLY A 22 40.29 0.31 -35.79
C GLY A 22 40.77 0.01 -34.37
N ARG A 23 42.01 -0.49 -34.28
CA ARG A 23 42.75 -0.97 -33.11
C ARG A 23 42.71 -0.06 -31.87
N CYS A 24 42.47 -0.69 -30.73
CA CYS A 24 42.66 -0.15 -29.38
C CYS A 24 44.17 0.00 -29.07
N ARG A 25 44.62 1.21 -28.75
CA ARG A 25 45.96 1.49 -28.19
C ARG A 25 45.82 1.89 -26.72
N VAL A 26 46.37 1.05 -25.86
CA VAL A 26 46.60 1.31 -24.43
C VAL A 26 47.65 2.41 -24.29
N ARG A 27 47.35 3.47 -23.51
CA ARG A 27 48.34 4.42 -23.00
C ARG A 27 48.19 4.54 -21.49
N THR A 28 49.20 4.03 -20.82
CA THR A 28 49.58 4.27 -19.42
C THR A 28 50.03 5.72 -19.26
N LEU A 29 49.54 6.42 -18.23
CA LEU A 29 50.35 7.23 -17.29
C LEU A 29 49.43 7.77 -16.17
N CYS A 30 49.45 7.10 -15.02
CA CYS A 30 48.89 7.64 -13.78
C CYS A 30 49.98 8.50 -13.12
N LYS A 31 49.80 9.83 -13.10
CA LYS A 31 50.59 10.73 -12.25
C LYS A 31 49.72 11.13 -11.06
N VAL A 32 50.11 10.71 -9.86
CA VAL A 32 49.52 11.12 -8.59
C VAL A 32 50.14 12.45 -8.16
N PRO A 33 49.38 13.52 -7.90
CA PRO A 33 49.90 14.69 -7.20
C PRO A 33 49.73 14.53 -5.68
N SER A 34 50.77 14.93 -4.96
CA SER A 34 50.88 14.93 -3.51
C SER A 34 50.10 16.09 -2.84
N ARG A 35 49.79 15.84 -1.56
CA ARG A 35 49.00 16.65 -0.60
C ARG A 35 49.23 18.17 -0.66
N ARG A 36 48.11 18.91 -0.58
CA ARG A 36 48.01 20.16 0.21
C ARG A 36 46.76 20.07 1.08
N GLU A 37 46.97 20.00 2.40
CA GLU A 37 45.92 20.16 3.40
C GLU A 37 45.47 21.63 3.42
N SER A 38 44.29 21.89 2.88
CA SER A 38 43.58 23.14 3.13
C SER A 38 42.67 22.96 4.34
N ARG A 39 43.01 23.63 5.44
CA ARG A 39 42.10 23.96 6.53
C ARG A 39 40.87 24.64 5.92
N VAL A 40 39.71 23.98 6.00
CA VAL A 40 38.41 24.57 5.70
C VAL A 40 37.62 24.62 7.00
N ASP A 41 37.01 25.78 7.20
CA ASP A 41 36.33 26.27 8.39
C ASP A 41 35.49 25.23 9.15
N LYS A 42 35.83 25.10 10.43
CA LYS A 42 34.89 24.69 11.46
C LYS A 42 34.09 25.92 11.84
N ASP A 43 32.88 26.03 11.32
CA ASP A 43 31.69 26.50 12.04
C ASP A 43 30.56 26.66 11.02
N HIS A 44 29.35 26.30 11.44
CA HIS A 44 28.08 26.20 10.67
C HIS A 44 27.55 24.75 10.54
N ARG A 45 27.62 23.97 11.62
CA ARG A 45 26.52 23.01 11.89
C ARG A 45 25.33 23.84 12.39
N GLN A 46 24.52 24.32 11.45
CA GLN A 46 23.16 24.75 11.75
C GLN A 46 22.49 23.60 12.50
N GLN A 47 22.12 23.86 13.75
CA GLN A 47 21.32 22.99 14.58
C GLN A 47 20.04 22.72 13.81
N ARG A 48 19.89 21.48 13.31
CA ARG A 48 18.60 21.01 12.81
C ARG A 48 17.62 21.11 13.98
N PRO A 49 16.44 21.71 13.81
CA PRO A 49 15.47 21.79 14.89
C PRO A 49 15.16 20.36 15.34
N HIS A 50 15.32 20.10 16.64
CA HIS A 50 14.89 18.85 17.25
C HIS A 50 13.37 18.81 17.11
N ASN A 51 12.88 18.17 16.05
CA ASN A 51 11.47 17.90 15.86
C ASN A 51 11.07 17.04 17.07
N SER A 52 10.10 17.50 17.86
CA SER A 52 9.59 16.76 19.02
C SER A 52 9.20 15.36 18.53
N ILE A 53 9.82 14.30 19.06
CA ILE A 53 9.51 12.92 18.68
C ILE A 53 8.06 12.67 19.11
N ARG A 54 7.12 12.77 18.17
CA ARG A 54 5.74 12.31 18.40
C ARG A 54 5.82 10.81 18.65
N THR A 55 5.47 10.37 19.86
CA THR A 55 5.38 8.95 20.18
C THR A 55 4.17 8.36 19.46
N MET A 56 4.39 7.42 18.55
CA MET A 56 3.32 6.73 17.84
C MET A 56 2.72 5.63 18.71
N LYS A 57 1.38 5.58 18.82
CA LYS A 57 0.66 4.52 19.56
C LYS A 57 0.90 3.16 18.92
N TYR A 58 0.88 3.10 17.59
CA TYR A 58 1.13 1.88 16.82
C TYR A 58 2.47 1.96 16.09
N GLN A 59 3.36 1.01 16.38
CA GLN A 59 4.70 0.87 15.83
C GLN A 59 4.75 -0.07 14.62
N ARG A 60 3.79 -0.99 14.49
CA ARG A 60 3.66 -1.85 13.31
C ARG A 60 2.21 -1.90 12.85
N ILE A 61 1.96 -1.53 11.61
CA ILE A 61 0.62 -1.40 11.06
C ILE A 61 0.45 -2.18 9.76
N THR A 62 -0.78 -2.61 9.49
CA THR A 62 -1.19 -3.05 8.16
C THR A 62 -2.21 -2.06 7.60
N LEU A 63 -1.82 -1.30 6.59
CA LEU A 63 -2.72 -0.45 5.81
C LEU A 63 -3.41 -1.28 4.73
N LYS A 64 -4.73 -1.48 4.86
CA LYS A 64 -5.57 -1.97 3.77
C LYS A 64 -6.02 -0.78 2.93
N LEU A 65 -5.53 -0.72 1.71
CA LEU A 65 -5.89 0.29 0.73
C LEU A 65 -6.86 -0.33 -0.30
N SER A 66 -8.07 0.21 -0.43
CA SER A 66 -8.95 -0.20 -1.53
C SER A 66 -8.39 0.28 -2.86
N GLY A 67 -8.61 -0.46 -3.96
CA GLY A 67 -8.18 0.02 -5.27
C GLY A 67 -8.85 1.36 -5.62
N GLU A 68 -10.13 1.49 -5.29
CA GLU A 68 -10.92 2.71 -5.46
C GLU A 68 -10.33 3.91 -4.71
N ALA A 69 -9.62 3.68 -3.60
CA ALA A 69 -8.96 4.73 -2.83
C ALA A 69 -7.72 5.31 -3.54
N LEU A 70 -7.27 4.71 -4.65
CA LEU A 70 -6.22 5.28 -5.51
C LEU A 70 -6.77 6.17 -6.61
N ASN A 71 -8.09 6.25 -6.75
CA ASN A 71 -8.77 7.01 -7.78
C ASN A 71 -9.41 8.28 -7.18
N SER A 72 -9.79 9.23 -8.03
CA SER A 72 -10.67 10.34 -7.67
C SER A 72 -11.93 10.27 -8.52
N SER A 73 -12.94 11.06 -8.17
CA SER A 73 -14.22 11.14 -8.89
C SER A 73 -14.09 11.58 -10.36
N GLN A 74 -12.92 12.07 -10.79
CA GLN A 74 -12.62 12.40 -12.18
C GLN A 74 -12.13 11.16 -12.92
N SER A 75 -12.70 10.90 -14.10
CA SER A 75 -12.43 9.75 -14.97
C SER A 75 -10.94 9.43 -15.10
N GLY A 76 -10.51 8.34 -14.47
CA GLY A 76 -9.14 7.85 -14.49
C GLY A 76 -9.01 6.52 -13.74
N VAL A 77 -7.84 5.87 -13.86
CA VAL A 77 -7.51 4.65 -13.12
C VAL A 77 -6.78 4.98 -11.81
N VAL A 78 -6.01 6.07 -11.79
CA VAL A 78 -5.27 6.54 -10.62
C VAL A 78 -5.27 8.07 -10.60
N ALA A 79 -5.51 8.66 -9.44
CA ALA A 79 -5.45 10.10 -9.23
C ALA A 79 -4.12 10.50 -8.59
N ALA A 80 -3.32 11.28 -9.32
CA ALA A 80 -1.98 11.68 -8.88
C ALA A 80 -1.98 12.44 -7.54
N GLY A 81 -3.00 13.25 -7.27
CA GLY A 81 -3.14 13.96 -5.99
C GLY A 81 -3.29 13.02 -4.80
N VAL A 82 -4.12 11.98 -4.94
CA VAL A 82 -4.38 10.99 -3.89
C VAL A 82 -3.11 10.16 -3.61
N VAL A 83 -2.44 9.69 -4.65
CA VAL A 83 -1.17 8.96 -4.50
C VAL A 83 -0.10 9.83 -3.83
N ARG A 84 0.01 11.12 -4.21
CA ARG A 84 0.97 12.04 -3.58
C ARG A 84 0.70 12.26 -2.10
N SER A 85 -0.56 12.40 -1.70
CA SER A 85 -0.94 12.52 -0.29
C SER A 85 -0.58 11.25 0.48
N LEU A 86 -0.93 10.10 -0.08
CA LEU A 86 -0.67 8.80 0.53
C LEU A 86 0.83 8.55 0.75
N ILE A 87 1.68 8.77 -0.27
CA ILE A 87 3.12 8.53 -0.12
C ILE A 87 3.79 9.53 0.83
N ALA A 88 3.24 10.74 0.98
CA ALA A 88 3.73 11.71 1.95
C ALA A 88 3.44 11.27 3.38
N GLU A 89 2.22 10.79 3.67
CA GLU A 89 1.89 10.25 5.00
C GLU A 89 2.67 8.96 5.32
N ILE A 90 2.89 8.09 4.33
CA ILE A 90 3.75 6.90 4.50
C ILE A 90 5.18 7.31 4.86
N ALA A 91 5.75 8.31 4.15
CA ALA A 91 7.08 8.81 4.44
C ALA A 91 7.19 9.40 5.85
N GLU A 92 6.21 10.21 6.27
CA GLU A 92 6.15 10.77 7.63
C GLU A 92 6.13 9.66 8.71
N LEU A 93 5.33 8.62 8.51
CA LEU A 93 5.23 7.51 9.45
C LEU A 93 6.52 6.67 9.52
N LEU A 94 7.18 6.44 8.39
CA LEU A 94 8.48 5.76 8.38
C LEU A 94 9.57 6.57 9.09
N GLU A 95 9.60 7.89 8.88
CA GLU A 95 10.51 8.79 9.60
C GLU A 95 10.27 8.76 11.12
N ALA A 96 9.03 8.50 11.55
CA ALA A 96 8.66 8.27 12.93
C ALA A 96 8.97 6.85 13.45
N GLY A 97 9.56 5.98 12.63
CA GLY A 97 9.97 4.61 12.99
C GLY A 97 8.86 3.55 12.85
N VAL A 98 7.73 3.89 12.24
CA VAL A 98 6.60 2.96 12.08
C VAL A 98 6.88 1.96 10.97
N GLN A 99 6.67 0.68 11.25
CA GLN A 99 6.78 -0.42 10.30
C GLN A 99 5.46 -0.61 9.55
N ILE A 100 5.47 -0.42 8.24
CA ILE A 100 4.25 -0.33 7.42
C ILE A 100 4.17 -1.50 6.45
N THR A 101 3.10 -2.28 6.57
CA THR A 101 2.66 -3.22 5.55
C THR A 101 1.47 -2.62 4.80
N ILE A 102 1.48 -2.64 3.47
CA ILE A 102 0.36 -2.22 2.62
C ILE A 102 -0.25 -3.45 1.97
N VAL A 103 -1.57 -3.63 2.08
CA VAL A 103 -2.34 -4.56 1.27
C VAL A 103 -3.22 -3.76 0.33
N THR A 104 -2.98 -3.89 -0.97
CA THR A 104 -3.65 -3.07 -1.99
C THR A 104 -4.77 -3.84 -2.70
N GLY A 105 -5.89 -3.16 -2.92
CA GLY A 105 -7.00 -3.60 -3.75
C GLY A 105 -6.76 -3.35 -5.24
N GLY A 106 -7.61 -3.90 -6.11
CA GLY A 106 -7.49 -3.79 -7.57
C GLY A 106 -8.67 -3.08 -8.26
N GLY A 107 -9.67 -2.63 -7.48
CA GLY A 107 -10.97 -2.16 -7.97
C GLY A 107 -10.94 -0.94 -8.89
N ASN A 108 -9.86 -0.15 -8.89
CA ASN A 108 -9.67 1.00 -9.77
C ASN A 108 -9.21 0.64 -11.19
N ILE A 109 -8.40 -0.42 -11.34
CA ILE A 109 -7.93 -0.91 -12.64
C ILE A 109 -8.98 -1.84 -13.23
N PHE A 110 -9.52 -2.72 -12.39
CA PHE A 110 -10.54 -3.67 -12.78
C PHE A 110 -11.69 -3.54 -11.79
N ARG A 111 -12.74 -2.82 -12.19
CA ARG A 111 -13.94 -2.66 -11.36
C ARG A 111 -14.65 -4.01 -11.30
N GLY A 112 -14.56 -4.68 -10.15
CA GLY A 112 -15.21 -5.98 -9.93
C GLY A 112 -16.67 -5.99 -10.39
N ARG A 113 -17.42 -4.90 -10.17
CA ARG A 113 -18.81 -4.74 -10.63
C ARG A 113 -19.00 -4.76 -12.16
N ASP A 114 -18.05 -4.21 -12.92
CA ASP A 114 -18.12 -4.25 -14.39
C ASP A 114 -17.82 -5.67 -14.89
N LEU A 115 -16.86 -6.35 -14.26
CA LEU A 115 -16.56 -7.75 -14.58
C LEU A 115 -17.67 -8.69 -14.10
N GLU A 116 -18.26 -8.50 -12.92
CA GLU A 116 -19.43 -9.25 -12.45
C GLU A 116 -20.61 -9.12 -13.42
N ARG A 117 -20.77 -7.95 -14.06
CA ARG A 117 -21.81 -7.73 -15.06
C ARG A 117 -21.47 -8.37 -16.41
N VAL A 118 -20.21 -8.28 -16.85
CA VAL A 118 -19.78 -8.65 -18.21
C VAL A 118 -19.28 -10.10 -18.28
N ALA A 119 -18.69 -10.64 -17.21
CA ALA A 119 -18.15 -12.00 -17.15
C ALA A 119 -19.23 -13.06 -17.46
N PRO A 120 -20.45 -13.02 -16.89
CA PRO A 120 -21.50 -13.97 -17.26
C PRO A 120 -21.88 -13.87 -18.73
N GLN A 121 -21.90 -12.66 -19.30
CA GLN A 121 -22.21 -12.43 -20.72
C GLN A 121 -21.13 -12.97 -21.65
N LEU A 122 -19.88 -13.02 -21.18
CA LEU A 122 -18.73 -13.57 -21.90
C LEU A 122 -18.45 -15.05 -21.56
N GLY A 123 -19.24 -15.67 -20.68
CA GLY A 123 -19.00 -17.03 -20.19
C GLY A 123 -17.72 -17.16 -19.33
N ILE A 124 -17.23 -16.07 -18.76
CA ILE A 124 -16.06 -16.05 -17.89
C ILE A 124 -16.46 -16.55 -16.50
N SER A 125 -15.71 -17.53 -15.99
CA SER A 125 -15.88 -18.05 -14.62
C SER A 125 -15.59 -16.97 -13.56
N PRO A 126 -16.37 -16.89 -12.47
CA PRO A 126 -16.05 -16.05 -11.32
C PRO A 126 -14.62 -16.24 -10.78
N LEU A 127 -14.09 -17.47 -10.84
CA LEU A 127 -12.71 -17.75 -10.41
C LEU A 127 -11.68 -17.04 -11.31
N THR A 128 -11.95 -16.96 -12.61
CA THR A 128 -11.12 -16.21 -13.55
C THR A 128 -11.20 -14.72 -13.28
N ALA A 129 -12.38 -14.22 -12.88
CA ALA A 129 -12.56 -12.84 -12.49
C ALA A 129 -11.71 -12.47 -11.26
N ASP A 130 -11.64 -13.35 -10.26
CA ASP A 130 -10.77 -13.17 -9.10
C ASP A 130 -9.28 -13.15 -9.48
N HIS A 131 -8.84 -14.01 -10.41
CA HIS A 131 -7.46 -13.96 -10.92
C HIS A 131 -7.13 -12.61 -11.59
N ILE A 132 -8.06 -12.06 -12.37
CA ILE A 132 -7.91 -10.74 -12.99
C ILE A 132 -7.83 -9.66 -11.89
N GLY A 133 -8.68 -9.74 -10.88
CA GLY A 133 -8.64 -8.85 -9.71
C GLY A 133 -7.30 -8.92 -8.97
N MET A 134 -6.77 -10.13 -8.75
CA MET A 134 -5.45 -10.33 -8.14
C MET A 134 -4.34 -9.70 -8.99
N LEU A 135 -4.36 -9.81 -10.31
CA LEU A 135 -3.39 -9.13 -11.19
C LEU A 135 -3.51 -7.61 -11.11
N ALA A 136 -4.73 -7.07 -11.01
CA ALA A 136 -4.93 -5.64 -10.80
C ALA A 136 -4.30 -5.13 -9.49
N THR A 137 -4.35 -5.91 -8.40
CA THR A 137 -3.63 -5.54 -7.16
C THR A 137 -2.11 -5.49 -7.39
N VAL A 138 -1.54 -6.38 -8.22
CA VAL A 138 -0.10 -6.39 -8.55
C VAL A 138 0.28 -5.15 -9.34
N MET A 139 -0.56 -4.71 -10.28
CA MET A 139 -0.36 -3.48 -11.03
C MET A 139 -0.33 -2.26 -10.10
N ASN A 140 -1.26 -2.18 -9.15
CA ASN A 140 -1.24 -1.11 -8.14
C ASN A 140 0.01 -1.17 -7.24
N ALA A 141 0.46 -2.37 -6.84
CA ALA A 141 1.67 -2.51 -6.04
C ALA A 141 2.93 -2.07 -6.77
N ALA A 142 3.05 -2.37 -8.07
CA ALA A 142 4.15 -1.88 -8.89
C ALA A 142 4.14 -0.34 -8.99
N LEU A 143 2.95 0.25 -9.18
CA LEU A 143 2.78 1.71 -9.18
C LEU A 143 3.18 2.33 -7.84
N LEU A 144 2.70 1.78 -6.72
CA LEU A 144 2.99 2.29 -5.38
C LEU A 144 4.48 2.18 -5.05
N ARG A 145 5.13 1.06 -5.40
CA ARG A 145 6.57 0.88 -5.20
C ARG A 145 7.37 1.99 -5.87
N ASP A 146 7.08 2.26 -7.15
CA ASP A 146 7.81 3.27 -7.90
C ASP A 146 7.45 4.69 -7.42
N ALA A 147 6.19 4.94 -7.04
CA ALA A 147 5.77 6.21 -6.44
C ALA A 147 6.49 6.50 -5.11
N LEU A 148 6.60 5.52 -4.21
CA LEU A 148 7.36 5.64 -2.96
C LEU A 148 8.84 5.93 -3.21
N SER A 149 9.43 5.31 -4.23
CA SER A 149 10.82 5.57 -4.62
C SER A 149 11.06 7.04 -5.00
N THR A 150 10.07 7.72 -5.60
CA THR A 150 10.20 9.16 -5.94
C THR A 150 10.37 10.09 -4.74
N VAL A 151 9.98 9.64 -3.54
CA VAL A 151 10.13 10.36 -2.27
C VAL A 151 11.19 9.73 -1.37
N GLY A 152 12.04 8.85 -1.92
CA GLY A 152 13.15 8.22 -1.19
C GLY A 152 12.74 7.07 -0.27
N VAL A 153 11.48 6.62 -0.32
CA VAL A 153 11.00 5.50 0.49
C VAL A 153 11.31 4.17 -0.20
N ASN A 154 12.10 3.34 0.46
CA ASN A 154 12.38 1.99 -0.01
C ASN A 154 11.18 1.08 0.23
N SER A 155 10.85 0.26 -0.77
CA SER A 155 9.72 -0.67 -0.67
C SER A 155 9.99 -1.97 -1.42
N VAL A 156 9.31 -3.04 -0.99
CA VAL A 156 9.37 -4.36 -1.61
C VAL A 156 7.97 -4.89 -1.86
N VAL A 157 7.75 -5.48 -3.03
CA VAL A 157 6.47 -6.09 -3.39
C VAL A 157 6.53 -7.60 -3.19
N PHE A 158 5.58 -8.14 -2.44
CA PHE A 158 5.35 -9.56 -2.27
C PHE A 158 4.02 -9.99 -2.89
N THR A 159 4.03 -11.15 -3.54
CA THR A 159 2.82 -11.85 -4.00
C THR A 159 2.86 -13.30 -3.52
N PRO A 160 1.72 -14.02 -3.44
CA PRO A 160 1.69 -15.42 -3.01
C PRO A 160 2.65 -16.32 -3.81
N HIS A 161 2.74 -16.15 -5.12
CA HIS A 161 3.51 -17.03 -6.01
C HIS A 161 4.79 -16.41 -6.60
N GLY A 162 5.07 -15.13 -6.33
CA GLY A 162 6.20 -14.41 -6.93
C GLY A 162 6.00 -14.16 -8.43
N ILE A 163 6.48 -13.02 -8.92
CA ILE A 163 6.42 -12.69 -10.36
C ILE A 163 7.78 -12.13 -10.76
N ASN A 164 8.51 -12.88 -11.59
CA ASN A 164 9.86 -12.52 -12.00
C ASN A 164 9.92 -11.10 -12.57
N GLY A 165 10.85 -10.30 -12.04
CA GLY A 165 11.02 -8.89 -12.41
C GLY A 165 10.02 -7.91 -11.77
N ILE A 166 9.00 -8.39 -11.06
CA ILE A 166 7.96 -7.54 -10.46
C ILE A 166 7.89 -7.68 -8.94
N SER A 167 7.83 -8.91 -8.43
CA SER A 167 7.60 -9.18 -7.01
C SER A 167 8.29 -10.45 -6.52
N LYS A 168 8.55 -10.52 -5.22
CA LYS A 168 9.00 -11.73 -4.54
C LYS A 168 7.82 -12.61 -4.16
N GLY A 169 8.05 -13.92 -4.04
CA GLY A 169 7.10 -14.82 -3.39
C GLY A 169 7.01 -14.49 -1.90
N PHE A 170 5.82 -14.49 -1.32
CA PHE A 170 5.63 -14.12 0.08
C PHE A 170 6.36 -15.13 0.98
N ALA A 171 7.31 -14.63 1.75
CA ALA A 171 8.00 -15.36 2.80
C ALA A 171 7.99 -14.50 4.07
N ARG A 172 7.27 -14.96 5.11
CA ARG A 172 7.07 -14.22 6.36
C ARG A 172 8.37 -13.68 6.95
N HIS A 173 9.39 -14.52 7.09
CA HIS A 173 10.68 -14.14 7.67
C HIS A 173 11.38 -13.04 6.85
N GLU A 174 11.25 -13.08 5.53
CA GLU A 174 11.84 -12.08 4.66
C GLU A 174 11.08 -10.75 4.74
N ALA A 175 9.75 -10.79 4.71
CA ALA A 175 8.90 -9.61 4.88
C ALA A 175 9.18 -8.92 6.23
N LEU A 176 9.30 -9.68 7.33
CA LEU A 176 9.69 -9.13 8.63
C LEU A 176 11.06 -8.46 8.61
N ARG A 177 12.05 -9.06 7.93
CA ARG A 177 13.38 -8.43 7.79
C ARG A 177 13.29 -7.08 7.08
N TYR A 178 12.53 -7.00 5.99
CA TYR A 178 12.31 -5.74 5.27
C TYR A 178 11.66 -4.67 6.16
N LEU A 179 10.63 -5.03 6.93
CA LEU A 179 10.01 -4.12 7.90
C LEU A 179 11.02 -3.61 8.94
N THR A 180 11.89 -4.48 9.46
CA THR A 180 12.92 -4.07 10.43
C THR A 180 14.04 -3.22 9.85
N THR A 181 14.19 -3.19 8.53
CA THR A 181 15.20 -2.38 7.82
C THR A 181 14.57 -1.18 7.13
N GLU A 182 13.50 -0.61 7.69
CA GLU A 182 12.84 0.62 7.22
C GLU A 182 12.32 0.56 5.78
N HIS A 183 11.95 -0.64 5.30
CA HIS A 183 11.27 -0.79 4.02
C HIS A 183 9.76 -0.92 4.23
N VAL A 184 8.98 -0.31 3.33
CA VAL A 184 7.56 -0.60 3.20
C VAL A 184 7.39 -1.97 2.54
N VAL A 185 6.60 -2.84 3.17
CA VAL A 185 6.21 -4.12 2.58
C VAL A 185 4.87 -3.96 1.89
N ILE A 186 4.82 -4.17 0.57
CA ILE A 186 3.59 -4.11 -0.22
C ILE A 186 3.18 -5.55 -0.57
N CYS A 187 2.06 -6.02 -0.02
CA CYS A 187 1.47 -7.31 -0.35
C CYS A 187 0.36 -7.12 -1.41
N ALA A 188 0.50 -7.86 -2.50
CA ALA A 188 -0.46 -7.92 -3.60
C ALA A 188 -0.76 -9.37 -3.99
N GLY A 189 -1.71 -9.57 -4.90
CA GLY A 189 -2.22 -10.88 -5.29
C GLY A 189 -3.17 -11.49 -4.26
N GLY A 190 -3.71 -10.69 -3.34
CA GLY A 190 -4.61 -11.16 -2.27
C GLY A 190 -4.00 -12.28 -1.43
N THR A 191 -4.80 -13.31 -1.14
CA THR A 191 -4.32 -14.56 -0.52
C THR A 191 -3.72 -15.52 -1.54
N GLY A 192 -3.86 -15.25 -2.84
CA GLY A 192 -3.50 -16.14 -3.94
C GLY A 192 -4.60 -17.11 -4.33
N ASN A 193 -5.72 -17.09 -3.60
CA ASN A 193 -6.87 -17.96 -3.85
C ASN A 193 -8.08 -17.13 -4.29
N PRO A 194 -8.84 -17.58 -5.31
CA PRO A 194 -10.16 -17.06 -5.62
C PRO A 194 -11.13 -17.18 -4.44
N LEU A 195 -12.27 -16.48 -4.51
CA LEU A 195 -13.34 -16.45 -3.50
C LEU A 195 -12.96 -15.77 -2.19
N VAL A 196 -11.82 -15.08 -2.16
CA VAL A 196 -11.28 -14.39 -0.98
C VAL A 196 -11.08 -12.92 -1.29
N THR A 197 -11.45 -12.06 -0.34
CA THR A 197 -11.35 -10.61 -0.53
C THR A 197 -9.94 -10.10 -0.18
N THR A 198 -9.68 -8.83 -0.54
CA THR A 198 -8.46 -8.14 -0.10
C THR A 198 -8.51 -7.71 1.36
N ASP A 199 -9.71 -7.64 1.96
CA ASP A 199 -9.87 -7.44 3.40
C ASP A 199 -9.38 -8.68 4.15
N THR A 200 -9.71 -9.89 3.67
CA THR A 200 -9.19 -11.15 4.23
C THR A 200 -7.68 -11.24 4.08
N ALA A 201 -7.13 -10.83 2.93
CA ALA A 201 -5.69 -10.78 2.74
C ALA A 201 -5.01 -9.80 3.71
N ALA A 202 -5.63 -8.65 3.99
CA ALA A 202 -5.10 -7.68 4.94
C ALA A 202 -5.08 -8.24 6.37
N ALA A 203 -6.15 -8.88 6.81
CA ALA A 203 -6.21 -9.56 8.11
C ALA A 203 -5.14 -10.66 8.22
N LEU A 204 -4.98 -11.48 7.18
CA LEU A 204 -3.97 -12.53 7.13
C LEU A 204 -2.55 -11.98 7.25
N ARG A 205 -2.20 -10.98 6.45
CA ARG A 205 -0.85 -10.37 6.49
C ARG A 205 -0.61 -9.63 7.80
N ALA A 206 -1.63 -9.02 8.38
CA ALA A 206 -1.52 -8.40 9.70
C ALA A 206 -1.20 -9.44 10.79
N ALA A 207 -1.88 -10.59 10.79
CA ALA A 207 -1.60 -11.67 11.73
C ALA A 207 -0.19 -12.26 11.53
N GLU A 208 0.17 -12.59 10.28
CA GLU A 208 1.48 -13.16 9.98
C GLU A 208 2.64 -12.22 10.31
N LEU A 209 2.48 -10.92 10.04
CA LEU A 209 3.52 -9.90 10.28
C LEU A 209 3.42 -9.25 11.67
N SER A 210 2.49 -9.71 12.51
CA SER A 210 2.30 -9.23 13.88
C SER A 210 2.04 -7.72 13.96
N SER A 211 1.20 -7.22 13.07
CA SER A 211 0.72 -5.84 13.09
C SER A 211 -0.12 -5.59 14.34
N GLN A 212 0.05 -4.41 14.93
CA GLN A 212 -0.69 -3.98 16.12
C GLN A 212 -2.07 -3.41 15.78
N VAL A 213 -2.31 -3.10 14.50
CA VAL A 213 -3.60 -2.60 14.00
C VAL A 213 -3.71 -2.79 12.49
N VAL A 214 -4.92 -3.05 12.01
CA VAL A 214 -5.31 -2.94 10.60
C VAL A 214 -5.99 -1.60 10.37
N LEU A 215 -5.39 -0.75 9.53
CA LEU A 215 -5.99 0.50 9.09
C LEU A 215 -6.77 0.25 7.81
N LYS A 216 -8.08 0.42 7.83
CA LYS A 216 -8.95 0.27 6.66
C LYS A 216 -9.31 1.64 6.10
N ALA A 217 -8.64 1.99 4.99
CA ALA A 217 -8.93 3.20 4.23
C ALA A 217 -10.33 3.11 3.59
N SER A 218 -11.19 4.09 3.89
CA SER A 218 -12.57 4.15 3.43
C SER A 218 -12.93 5.52 2.87
N THR A 219 -14.02 5.62 2.10
CA THR A 219 -14.58 6.89 1.60
C THR A 219 -15.39 7.62 2.67
N VAL A 220 -15.85 6.89 3.70
CA VAL A 220 -16.49 7.44 4.89
C VAL A 220 -15.50 7.49 6.05
N ASP A 221 -15.70 8.41 6.98
CA ASP A 221 -14.82 8.67 8.12
C ASP A 221 -15.03 7.73 9.31
N GLY A 222 -15.66 6.57 9.13
CA GLY A 222 -15.84 5.58 10.17
C GLY A 222 -16.95 4.58 9.88
N VAL A 223 -17.39 3.88 10.92
CA VAL A 223 -18.55 3.00 10.91
C VAL A 223 -19.75 3.76 11.45
N TYR A 224 -20.88 3.62 10.76
CA TYR A 224 -22.14 4.27 11.07
C TYR A 224 -23.21 3.22 11.38
N ASP A 225 -24.25 3.63 12.11
CA ASP A 225 -25.44 2.81 12.38
C ASP A 225 -26.25 2.52 11.11
N VAL A 226 -26.35 3.50 10.22
CA VAL A 226 -26.95 3.40 8.89
C VAL A 226 -26.04 4.06 7.85
N ASP A 227 -26.24 3.76 6.56
CA ASP A 227 -25.40 4.33 5.50
C ASP A 227 -25.60 5.86 5.43
N PRO A 228 -24.54 6.68 5.68
CA PRO A 228 -24.66 8.13 5.70
C PRO A 228 -24.96 8.73 4.31
N ALA A 229 -24.78 7.97 3.23
CA ALA A 229 -25.19 8.38 1.89
C ALA A 229 -26.71 8.24 1.68
N ILE A 230 -27.38 7.39 2.45
CA ILE A 230 -28.81 7.11 2.38
C ILE A 230 -29.56 7.93 3.43
N ASP A 231 -29.03 8.00 4.65
CA ASP A 231 -29.66 8.67 5.79
C ASP A 231 -28.73 9.72 6.41
N LYS A 232 -29.15 10.99 6.39
CA LYS A 232 -28.38 12.11 6.93
C LYS A 232 -28.34 12.14 8.47
N THR A 233 -29.18 11.34 9.13
CA THR A 233 -29.22 11.21 10.59
C THR A 233 -28.25 10.14 11.11
N ALA A 234 -27.54 9.47 10.20
CA ALA A 234 -26.54 8.46 10.51
C ALA A 234 -25.54 8.94 11.58
N ARG A 235 -25.33 8.11 12.60
CA ARG A 235 -24.43 8.40 13.71
C ARG A 235 -23.18 7.54 13.59
N ARG A 236 -22.03 8.22 13.58
CA ARG A 236 -20.73 7.57 13.58
C ARG A 236 -20.41 7.04 14.97
N PHE A 237 -19.88 5.82 15.03
CA PHE A 237 -19.32 5.27 16.26
C PHE A 237 -17.86 5.72 16.43
N GLU A 238 -17.44 6.05 17.65
CA GLU A 238 -16.01 6.28 17.95
C GLU A 238 -15.28 4.96 18.20
N THR A 239 -15.89 4.08 18.99
CA THR A 239 -15.37 2.78 19.37
C THR A 239 -16.48 1.74 19.27
N LEU A 240 -16.11 0.53 18.88
CA LEU A 240 -16.99 -0.64 18.84
C LEU A 240 -16.19 -1.87 19.28
N THR A 241 -16.87 -2.83 19.89
CA THR A 241 -16.32 -4.16 20.07
C THR A 241 -16.59 -5.03 18.84
N PHE A 242 -15.77 -6.07 18.63
CA PHE A 242 -16.06 -7.03 17.56
C PHE A 242 -17.47 -7.63 17.68
N ASP A 243 -17.94 -7.89 18.90
CA ASP A 243 -19.26 -8.47 19.14
C ASP A 243 -20.40 -7.49 18.85
N GLU A 244 -20.24 -6.20 19.16
CA GLU A 244 -21.24 -5.18 18.83
C GLU A 244 -21.43 -5.04 17.32
N VAL A 245 -20.34 -5.10 16.54
CA VAL A 245 -20.40 -5.07 15.08
C VAL A 245 -21.23 -6.25 14.54
N LEU A 246 -21.00 -7.46 15.07
CA LEU A 246 -21.72 -8.67 14.67
C LEU A 246 -23.19 -8.62 15.08
N GLN A 247 -23.49 -8.25 16.34
CA GLN A 247 -24.85 -8.16 16.87
C GLN A 247 -25.70 -7.13 16.12
N ARG A 248 -25.10 -6.01 15.72
CA ARG A 248 -25.78 -4.94 14.97
C ARG A 248 -25.77 -5.16 13.46
N GLY A 249 -25.08 -6.19 12.97
CA GLY A 249 -24.96 -6.47 11.53
C GLY A 249 -24.24 -5.37 10.73
N LEU A 250 -23.30 -4.66 11.36
CA LEU A 250 -22.58 -3.55 10.71
C LEU A 250 -21.56 -4.10 9.70
N LYS A 251 -21.54 -3.52 8.50
CA LYS A 251 -20.66 -3.96 7.41
C LYS A 251 -19.31 -3.25 7.46
N VAL A 252 -18.31 -3.91 8.06
CA VAL A 252 -16.94 -3.37 8.18
C VAL A 252 -15.99 -4.00 7.17
N MET A 253 -15.88 -5.33 7.20
CA MET A 253 -15.10 -6.20 6.32
C MET A 253 -15.94 -7.46 6.03
N ASP A 254 -15.46 -8.35 5.16
CA ASP A 254 -16.05 -9.69 5.07
C ASP A 254 -15.88 -10.48 6.37
N ALA A 255 -16.76 -11.46 6.58
CA ALA A 255 -16.82 -12.23 7.83
C ALA A 255 -15.52 -12.98 8.15
N ILE A 256 -14.78 -13.45 7.13
CA ILE A 256 -13.54 -14.20 7.32
C ILE A 256 -12.46 -13.25 7.84
N ALA A 257 -12.28 -12.10 7.18
CA ALA A 257 -11.34 -11.08 7.61
C ALA A 257 -11.64 -10.56 9.01
N PHE A 258 -12.91 -10.29 9.28
CA PHE A 258 -13.37 -9.78 10.57
C PHE A 258 -13.10 -10.77 11.71
N THR A 259 -13.44 -12.05 11.50
CA THR A 259 -13.20 -13.12 12.47
C THR A 259 -11.71 -13.33 12.72
N MET A 260 -10.89 -13.27 11.67
CA MET A 260 -9.43 -13.40 11.79
C MET A 260 -8.82 -12.28 12.64
N CYS A 261 -9.24 -11.02 12.43
CA CYS A 261 -8.81 -9.92 13.29
C CYS A 261 -9.26 -10.12 14.75
N LYS A 262 -10.50 -10.58 14.97
CA LYS A 262 -11.04 -10.87 16.30
C LYS A 262 -10.23 -11.95 17.02
N GLU A 263 -9.99 -13.10 16.39
CA GLU A 263 -9.30 -14.25 16.98
C GLU A 263 -7.83 -13.94 17.31
N HIS A 264 -7.19 -13.09 16.50
CA HIS A 264 -5.81 -12.69 16.73
C HIS A 264 -5.63 -11.41 17.55
N ASN A 265 -6.72 -10.85 18.12
CA ASN A 265 -6.70 -9.61 18.88
C ASN A 265 -6.05 -8.44 18.11
N ILE A 266 -6.36 -8.31 16.82
CA ILE A 266 -5.83 -7.25 15.96
C ILE A 266 -6.92 -6.19 15.76
N PRO A 267 -6.82 -5.01 16.40
CA PRO A 267 -7.78 -3.94 16.22
C PRO A 267 -7.90 -3.50 14.75
N ILE A 268 -9.08 -3.04 14.37
CA ILE A 268 -9.35 -2.45 13.07
C ILE A 268 -9.70 -0.99 13.27
N ILE A 269 -9.08 -0.08 12.50
CA ILE A 269 -9.48 1.32 12.49
C ILE A 269 -9.97 1.67 11.08
N VAL A 270 -11.25 2.03 10.99
CA VAL A 270 -11.86 2.53 9.75
C VAL A 270 -11.75 4.04 9.73
N TYR A 271 -11.07 4.61 8.73
CA TYR A 271 -10.84 6.05 8.63
C TYR A 271 -11.02 6.55 7.19
N LYS A 272 -11.21 7.86 7.06
CA LYS A 272 -11.37 8.51 5.76
C LYS A 272 -10.00 8.70 5.10
N HIS A 273 -9.83 8.20 3.88
CA HIS A 273 -8.54 8.24 3.18
C HIS A 273 -8.23 9.57 2.47
N ASP A 274 -9.23 10.44 2.32
CA ASP A 274 -9.11 11.72 1.61
C ASP A 274 -8.84 12.91 2.54
N ASP A 275 -8.82 12.69 3.86
CA ASP A 275 -8.44 13.69 4.87
C ASP A 275 -6.92 13.67 5.08
N PRO A 276 -6.20 14.74 4.73
CA PRO A 276 -4.76 14.81 4.92
C PRO A 276 -4.38 14.58 6.39
N GLN A 277 -3.33 13.77 6.59
CA GLN A 277 -2.82 13.37 7.92
C GLN A 277 -3.74 12.45 8.72
N ALA A 278 -4.87 12.00 8.18
CA ALA A 278 -5.75 11.09 8.92
C ALA A 278 -5.03 9.79 9.29
N MET A 279 -4.16 9.25 8.42
CA MET A 279 -3.39 8.05 8.75
C MET A 279 -2.38 8.36 9.87
N THR A 280 -1.65 9.48 9.79
CA THR A 280 -0.69 9.88 10.83
C THR A 280 -1.38 10.05 12.19
N LYS A 281 -2.54 10.73 12.24
CA LYS A 281 -3.32 10.94 13.47
C LYS A 281 -3.81 9.62 14.07
N VAL A 282 -4.33 8.72 13.23
CA VAL A 282 -4.78 7.39 13.65
C VAL A 282 -3.63 6.58 14.27
N VAL A 283 -2.46 6.60 13.63
CA VAL A 283 -1.27 5.88 14.11
C VAL A 283 -0.71 6.48 15.41
N ALA A 284 -0.85 7.79 15.58
CA ALA A 284 -0.55 8.49 16.83
C ALA A 284 -1.57 8.21 17.96
N GLY A 285 -2.70 7.56 17.65
CA GLY A 285 -3.74 7.23 18.62
C GLY A 285 -4.79 8.33 18.84
N GLU A 286 -4.82 9.35 17.98
CA GLU A 286 -5.88 10.35 17.97
C GLU A 286 -7.22 9.70 17.55
N ARG A 287 -8.35 10.25 18.03
CA ARG A 287 -9.71 9.74 17.74
C ARG A 287 -10.20 10.10 16.34
N CYS A 288 -9.47 9.63 15.33
CA CYS A 288 -9.83 9.75 13.92
C CYS A 288 -10.38 8.40 13.45
N GLY A 289 -11.59 8.38 12.89
CA GLY A 289 -12.22 7.13 12.48
C GLY A 289 -12.99 6.41 13.59
N THR A 290 -13.27 5.14 13.34
CA THR A 290 -13.88 4.21 14.31
C THR A 290 -12.89 3.11 14.63
N LEU A 291 -12.58 2.94 15.92
CA LEU A 291 -11.78 1.83 16.44
C LEU A 291 -12.67 0.63 16.74
N ILE A 292 -12.28 -0.54 16.26
CA ILE A 292 -12.92 -1.82 16.54
C ILE A 292 -11.89 -2.74 17.20
N GLU A 293 -12.15 -3.18 18.42
CA GLU A 293 -11.24 -4.04 19.18
C GLU A 293 -12.00 -5.06 20.05
N ASN A 294 -11.29 -6.02 20.63
CA ASN A 294 -11.92 -6.91 21.62
C ASN A 294 -12.20 -6.14 22.91
N GLN A 295 -13.15 -6.62 23.71
CA GLN A 295 -13.31 -6.07 25.06
C GLN A 295 -11.99 -6.23 25.81
N ALA A 296 -11.58 -5.18 26.50
CA ALA A 296 -10.43 -5.27 27.39
C ALA A 296 -10.74 -6.34 28.44
N GLU A 297 -9.93 -7.40 28.49
CA GLU A 297 -10.00 -8.36 29.59
C GLU A 297 -9.72 -7.58 30.87
N VAL A 298 -10.73 -7.51 31.75
CA VAL A 298 -10.52 -7.03 33.11
C VAL A 298 -9.67 -8.09 33.78
N VAL A 299 -8.36 -7.87 33.83
CA VAL A 299 -7.47 -8.68 34.65
C VAL A 299 -7.89 -8.44 36.10
N GLN A 300 -8.74 -9.32 36.62
CA GLN A 300 -8.95 -9.45 38.05
C GLN A 300 -7.63 -9.94 38.63
N ASN A 301 -6.84 -9.02 39.18
CA ASN A 301 -5.74 -9.38 40.05
C ASN A 301 -6.35 -9.90 41.35
N ASP A 302 -6.49 -11.22 41.45
CA ASP A 302 -6.70 -11.93 42.71
C ASP A 302 -5.42 -11.92 43.57
#